data_AF-A0A2H3BAW5-F1
#
_entry.id   AF-A0A2H3BAW5-F1
#
_cell.length_a   1.000
_cell.length_b   1.000
_cell.length_c   1.000
_cell.angle_alpha   90.00
_cell.angle_beta   90.00
_cell.angle_gamma   90.00
#
_symmetry.space_group_name_H-M   'P 1'
#
loop_
_entity.id
_entity.type
_entity.pdbx_description
1 polymer ?
#
loop_
_entity_poly.entity_id
_entity_poly.type
_entity_poly.pdbx_seq_one_letter_code
_entity_poly.pdbx_strand_id
1 'polypeptide(L)'
;MKFSFPFYILAALAFSALVSAGVFISPTPGQTLSSTEPFNLTWTSGKYFEENSVNITVLLAQSPFASTLSGVTLVQGLVSPDAGIVTYSAELLPQYFYGVNITGAFDVVILETYLAYSHINYAIDVWTQTVNFV
;
A
#
# COMPACT_ATOMS: atom_id res chain seq x y z
N MET A 1 46.03 -2.40 41.83
CA MET A 1 44.97 -3.25 41.24
C MET A 1 43.98 -2.32 40.56
N LYS A 2 43.80 -2.47 39.24
CA LYS A 2 42.89 -1.67 38.42
C LYS A 2 41.52 -2.35 38.41
N PHE A 3 40.46 -1.61 38.73
CA PHE A 3 39.09 -1.94 38.34
C PHE A 3 38.42 -0.67 37.83
N SER A 4 38.47 -0.50 36.51
CA SER A 4 37.66 0.48 35.78
C SER A 4 36.37 -0.22 35.34
N PHE A 5 35.23 0.33 35.73
CA PHE A 5 33.93 -0.02 35.17
C PHE A 5 33.77 0.58 33.77
N PRO A 6 33.21 -0.14 32.80
CA PRO A 6 32.44 0.48 31.75
C PRO A 6 30.97 0.18 31.96
N PHE A 7 30.22 1.25 32.23
CA PHE A 7 28.78 1.35 31.96
C PHE A 7 28.54 0.97 30.49
N TYR A 8 28.06 -0.24 30.22
CA TYR A 8 27.42 -0.54 28.95
C TYR A 8 25.97 -0.11 29.09
N ILE A 9 25.69 1.13 28.67
CA ILE A 9 24.33 1.54 28.34
C ILE A 9 23.92 0.69 27.15
N LEU A 10 23.11 -0.34 27.41
CA LEU A 10 22.37 -1.05 26.38
C LEU A 10 21.47 0.01 25.74
N ALA A 11 21.83 0.50 24.57
CA ALA A 11 20.89 1.24 23.74
C ALA A 11 19.78 0.25 23.39
N ALA A 12 18.65 0.37 24.09
CA ALA A 12 17.42 -0.29 23.71
C ALA A 12 17.07 0.21 22.30
N LEU A 13 17.46 -0.56 21.29
CA LEU A 13 16.85 -0.49 19.98
C LEU A 13 15.41 -0.96 20.18
N ALA A 14 14.55 0.00 20.49
CA ALA A 14 13.11 -0.15 20.36
C ALA A 14 12.84 -0.43 18.88
N PHE A 15 12.89 -1.71 18.50
CA PHE A 15 12.22 -2.22 17.32
C PHE A 15 10.71 -2.17 17.57
N SER A 16 10.18 -0.96 17.63
CA SER A 16 8.80 -0.69 17.22
C SER A 16 8.90 -0.11 15.80
N ALA A 17 9.53 -0.88 14.92
CA ALA A 17 9.35 -0.66 13.50
C ALA A 17 7.91 -1.09 13.20
N LEU A 18 7.11 -0.16 12.69
CA LEU A 18 5.89 -0.47 11.96
C LEU A 18 6.31 -1.29 10.74
N VAL A 19 6.53 -2.59 10.92
CA VAL A 19 6.91 -3.46 9.81
C VAL A 19 5.59 -3.88 9.17
N SER A 20 4.99 -2.98 8.39
CA SER A 20 4.17 -3.40 7.26
C SER A 20 4.93 -3.07 5.99
N ALA A 21 5.14 -4.06 5.14
CA ALA A 21 5.87 -3.92 3.90
C ALA A 21 4.94 -4.28 2.73
N GLY A 22 4.18 -3.30 2.25
CA GLY A 22 3.42 -3.41 1.02
C GLY A 22 4.33 -3.22 -0.18
N VAL A 23 4.24 -4.10 -1.18
CA VAL A 23 5.10 -4.03 -2.38
C VAL A 23 4.25 -4.17 -3.64
N PHE A 24 4.41 -3.23 -4.57
CA PHE A 24 3.89 -3.36 -5.92
C PHE A 24 4.79 -4.28 -6.74
N ILE A 25 4.21 -5.35 -7.28
CA ILE A 25 4.83 -6.18 -8.32
C ILE A 25 4.42 -5.65 -9.70
N SER A 26 3.15 -5.26 -9.85
CA SER A 26 2.61 -4.57 -11.02
C SER A 26 1.50 -3.61 -10.58
N PRO A 27 1.40 -2.40 -11.13
CA PRO A 27 2.31 -1.83 -12.12
C PRO A 27 3.68 -1.46 -11.54
N THR A 28 4.69 -1.30 -12.38
CA THR A 28 6.03 -0.82 -11.98
C THR A 28 6.12 0.71 -11.99
N PRO A 29 7.09 1.32 -11.28
CA PRO A 29 7.25 2.77 -11.28
C PRO A 29 7.41 3.37 -12.68
N GLY A 30 6.54 4.33 -13.00
CA GLY A 30 6.51 5.05 -14.27
C GLY A 30 5.99 4.24 -15.45
N GLN A 31 5.45 3.04 -15.23
CA GLN A 31 4.92 2.18 -16.29
C GLN A 31 3.85 2.92 -17.12
N THR A 32 3.94 2.78 -18.44
CA THR A 32 2.91 3.26 -19.37
C THR A 32 1.77 2.26 -19.46
N LEU A 33 0.54 2.73 -19.24
CA LEU A 33 -0.69 1.95 -19.28
C LEU A 33 -1.70 2.61 -20.23
N SER A 34 -2.57 1.82 -20.85
CA SER A 34 -3.66 2.35 -21.67
C SER A 34 -4.70 3.04 -20.78
N SER A 35 -5.17 4.22 -21.19
CA SER A 35 -6.28 4.93 -20.54
C SER A 35 -7.64 4.27 -20.76
N THR A 36 -7.71 3.23 -21.59
CA THR A 36 -8.98 2.61 -22.03
C THR A 36 -9.01 1.10 -21.91
N GLU A 37 -7.85 0.46 -21.75
CA GLU A 37 -7.77 -0.99 -21.61
C GLU A 37 -7.46 -1.37 -20.15
N PRO A 38 -7.90 -2.55 -19.70
CA PRO A 38 -7.56 -3.04 -18.38
C PRO A 38 -6.04 -3.23 -18.20
N PHE A 39 -5.59 -3.15 -16.94
CA PHE A 39 -4.22 -3.46 -16.54
C PHE A 39 -4.19 -4.40 -15.33
N ASN A 40 -3.12 -5.17 -15.19
CA ASN A 40 -2.95 -6.07 -14.05
C ASN A 40 -2.34 -5.33 -12.86
N LEU A 41 -3.06 -5.35 -11.74
CA LEU A 41 -2.51 -5.10 -10.42
C LEU A 41 -2.00 -6.42 -9.85
N THR A 42 -0.76 -6.42 -9.37
CA THR A 42 -0.24 -7.44 -8.48
C THR A 42 0.46 -6.75 -7.33
N TRP A 43 -0.04 -6.95 -6.12
CA TRP A 43 0.45 -6.27 -4.93
C TRP A 43 0.58 -7.26 -3.78
N THR A 44 1.67 -7.19 -3.03
CA THR A 44 1.92 -8.06 -1.88
C THR A 44 1.77 -7.25 -0.60
N SER A 45 0.86 -7.69 0.28
CA SER A 45 0.82 -7.23 1.66
C SER A 45 1.79 -8.04 2.49
N GLY A 46 2.69 -7.38 3.21
CA GLY A 46 3.41 -7.96 4.33
C GLY A 46 2.89 -7.39 5.64
N LYS A 47 2.04 -8.13 6.35
CA LYS A 47 1.73 -7.90 7.76
C LYS A 47 2.53 -8.87 8.62
N TYR A 48 3.09 -8.36 9.72
CA TYR A 48 3.94 -9.11 10.62
C TYR A 48 3.24 -9.23 11.98
N PHE A 49 3.57 -10.27 12.75
CA PHE A 49 2.94 -10.59 14.04
C PHE A 49 1.45 -10.96 13.91
N GLU A 50 0.60 -10.45 14.80
CA GLU A 50 -0.85 -10.70 14.84
C GLU A 50 -1.65 -9.73 13.96
N GLU A 51 -0.97 -8.90 13.16
CA GLU A 51 -1.65 -7.98 12.25
C GLU A 51 -2.16 -8.73 11.02
N ASN A 52 -3.39 -8.40 10.62
CA ASN A 52 -4.05 -9.04 9.49
C ASN A 52 -4.69 -7.98 8.61
N SER A 53 -4.45 -8.07 7.30
CA SER A 53 -5.21 -7.31 6.30
C SER A 53 -6.68 -7.68 6.40
N VAL A 54 -7.55 -6.69 6.37
CA VAL A 54 -9.00 -6.88 6.45
C VAL A 54 -9.65 -6.50 5.13
N ASN A 55 -9.16 -5.41 4.53
CA ASN A 55 -9.71 -4.90 3.29
C ASN A 55 -8.64 -4.16 2.51
N ILE A 56 -8.55 -4.45 1.21
CA ILE A 56 -7.72 -3.71 0.28
C ILE A 56 -8.62 -3.02 -0.74
N THR A 57 -8.45 -1.70 -0.82
CA THR A 57 -9.11 -0.84 -1.80
C THR A 57 -8.04 -0.23 -2.69
N VAL A 58 -8.28 -0.24 -3.99
CA VAL A 58 -7.39 0.35 -4.99
C VAL A 58 -8.06 1.58 -5.55
N LEU A 59 -7.37 2.71 -5.49
CA LEU A 59 -7.80 3.95 -6.07
C LEU A 59 -6.90 4.33 -7.25
N LEU A 60 -7.47 5.07 -8.18
CA LEU A 60 -6.74 5.81 -9.20
C LEU A 60 -6.88 7.30 -8.93
N ALA A 61 -5.75 7.99 -8.77
CA ALA A 61 -5.74 9.43 -8.54
C ALA A 61 -4.73 10.11 -9.46
N GLN A 62 -4.99 11.37 -9.80
CA GLN A 62 -4.02 12.15 -10.56
C GLN A 62 -2.77 12.38 -9.71
N SER A 63 -1.59 12.13 -10.29
CA SER A 63 -0.33 12.25 -9.56
C SER A 63 0.05 13.74 -9.41
N PRO A 64 0.59 14.17 -8.25
CA PRO A 64 0.85 13.37 -7.04
C PRO A 64 -0.40 13.21 -6.16
N PHE A 65 -0.55 12.04 -5.55
CA PHE A 65 -1.56 11.76 -4.53
C PHE A 65 -1.27 12.59 -3.28
N ALA A 66 -2.04 13.66 -3.10
CA ALA A 66 -1.99 14.55 -1.94
C ALA A 66 -3.28 14.44 -1.12
N SER A 67 -3.23 14.81 0.17
CA SER A 67 -4.30 14.65 1.16
C SER A 67 -5.64 15.34 0.84
N THR A 68 -5.73 16.12 -0.24
CA THR A 68 -6.93 16.87 -0.66
C THR A 68 -7.46 16.46 -2.04
N LEU A 69 -6.88 15.45 -2.68
CA LEU A 69 -7.27 15.01 -4.02
C LEU A 69 -8.19 13.77 -3.96
N SER A 70 -9.25 13.80 -4.77
CA SER A 70 -10.20 12.68 -4.89
C SER A 70 -9.61 11.59 -5.78
N GLY A 71 -9.65 10.34 -5.31
CA GLY A 71 -9.34 9.15 -6.12
C GLY A 71 -10.61 8.44 -6.57
N VAL A 72 -10.57 7.81 -7.74
CA VAL A 72 -11.64 6.95 -8.22
C VAL A 72 -11.36 5.52 -7.77
N THR A 73 -12.32 4.88 -7.11
CA THR A 73 -12.18 3.48 -6.71
C THR A 73 -12.18 2.58 -7.95
N LEU A 74 -11.07 1.86 -8.16
CA LEU A 74 -10.97 0.85 -9.21
C LEU A 74 -11.47 -0.51 -8.73
N VAL A 75 -11.14 -0.86 -7.47
CA VAL A 75 -11.66 -2.06 -6.80
C VAL A 75 -11.72 -1.83 -5.29
N GLN A 76 -12.68 -2.47 -4.65
CA GLN A 76 -12.85 -2.48 -3.20
C GLN A 76 -13.14 -3.91 -2.75
N GLY A 77 -12.66 -4.28 -1.56
CA GLY A 77 -12.96 -5.60 -1.02
C GLY A 77 -12.09 -6.70 -1.62
N LEU A 78 -10.85 -6.41 -2.02
CA LEU A 78 -9.86 -7.46 -2.19
C LEU A 78 -9.56 -8.01 -0.79
N VAL A 79 -10.22 -9.11 -0.43
CA VAL A 79 -10.11 -9.73 0.89
C VAL A 79 -9.00 -10.77 0.86
N SER A 80 -8.06 -10.71 1.81
CA SER A 80 -7.46 -11.93 2.34
C SER A 80 -7.52 -11.84 3.86
N PRO A 81 -8.26 -12.75 4.52
CA PRO A 81 -8.25 -12.85 5.97
C PRO A 81 -7.03 -13.66 6.48
N ASP A 82 -6.15 -14.10 5.59
CA ASP A 82 -5.03 -14.96 5.95
C ASP A 82 -3.88 -14.15 6.57
N ALA A 83 -3.40 -14.62 7.72
CA ALA A 83 -2.24 -14.05 8.38
C ALA A 83 -0.97 -14.23 7.54
N GLY A 84 -0.13 -13.19 7.53
CA GLY A 84 1.20 -13.23 6.94
C GLY A 84 1.32 -12.49 5.61
N ILE A 85 2.27 -12.92 4.78
CA ILE A 85 2.58 -12.26 3.51
C ILE A 85 1.67 -12.83 2.42
N VAL A 86 0.80 -11.99 1.87
CA VAL A 86 -0.20 -12.39 0.87
C VAL A 86 -0.06 -11.53 -0.38
N THR A 87 -0.11 -12.18 -1.54
CA THR A 87 -0.12 -11.52 -2.85
C THR A 87 -1.53 -11.50 -3.43
N TYR A 88 -1.94 -10.32 -3.86
CA TYR A 88 -3.23 -10.03 -4.45
C TYR A 88 -3.04 -9.69 -5.92
N SER A 89 -3.91 -10.24 -6.77
CA SER A 89 -3.94 -9.93 -8.18
C SER A 89 -5.36 -9.59 -8.62
N ALA A 90 -5.47 -8.54 -9.44
CA ALA A 90 -6.73 -8.12 -10.04
C ALA A 90 -6.47 -7.50 -11.41
N GLU A 91 -7.40 -7.70 -12.33
CA GLU A 91 -7.45 -6.94 -13.59
C GLU A 91 -8.32 -5.70 -13.35
N LEU A 92 -7.76 -4.51 -13.55
CA LEU A 92 -8.40 -3.24 -13.23
C LEU A 92 -8.63 -2.42 -14.51
N LEU A 93 -9.85 -1.95 -14.69
CA LEU A 93 -10.18 -0.99 -15.75
C LEU A 93 -10.00 0.44 -15.21
N PRO A 94 -9.19 1.30 -15.85
CA PRO A 94 -9.06 2.70 -15.44
C PRO A 94 -10.41 3.42 -15.45
N GLN A 95 -10.68 4.20 -14.41
CA GLN A 95 -11.86 5.04 -14.32
C GLN A 95 -11.47 6.45 -13.86
N TYR A 96 -12.13 7.45 -14.44
CA TYR A 96 -11.78 8.86 -14.23
C TYR A 96 -12.99 9.64 -13.72
N PHE A 97 -12.71 10.64 -12.89
CA PHE A 97 -13.73 11.56 -12.41
C PHE A 97 -14.33 12.30 -13.62
N TYR A 98 -15.65 12.26 -13.77
CA TYR A 98 -16.42 12.74 -14.95
C TYR A 98 -16.35 11.88 -16.24
N GLY A 99 -15.73 10.70 -16.22
CA GLY A 99 -15.84 9.71 -17.32
C GLY A 99 -15.12 10.08 -18.62
N VAL A 100 -14.19 11.03 -18.58
CA VAL A 100 -13.33 11.39 -19.72
C VAL A 100 -12.00 10.65 -19.58
N ASN A 101 -11.51 10.01 -20.65
CA ASN A 101 -10.19 9.39 -20.64
C ASN A 101 -9.11 10.48 -20.54
N ILE A 102 -8.34 10.47 -19.46
CA ILE A 102 -7.32 11.47 -19.19
C ILE A 102 -5.96 10.79 -19.30
N THR A 103 -5.05 11.41 -20.05
CA THR A 103 -3.66 10.97 -20.17
C THR A 103 -2.77 11.73 -19.19
N GLY A 104 -1.60 11.16 -18.89
CA GLY A 104 -0.60 11.75 -18.01
C GLY A 104 -0.31 10.91 -16.78
N ALA A 105 0.29 11.53 -15.77
CA ALA A 105 0.75 10.85 -14.57
C ALA A 105 -0.40 10.64 -13.58
N PHE A 106 -0.56 9.39 -13.15
CA PHE A 106 -1.52 8.96 -12.14
C PHE A 106 -0.83 8.10 -11.09
N ASP A 107 -1.35 8.12 -9.88
CA ASP A 107 -0.95 7.20 -8.82
C ASP A 107 -2.02 6.12 -8.66
N VAL A 108 -1.57 4.86 -8.74
CA VAL A 108 -2.33 3.71 -8.25
C VAL A 108 -2.12 3.66 -6.74
N VAL A 109 -3.18 3.84 -5.97
CA VAL A 109 -3.14 3.94 -4.51
C VAL A 109 -3.76 2.70 -3.90
N ILE A 110 -3.01 2.01 -3.04
CA ILE A 110 -3.54 0.93 -2.19
C ILE A 110 -3.88 1.53 -0.83
N LEU A 111 -5.15 1.43 -0.46
CA LEU A 111 -5.61 1.62 0.91
C LEU A 111 -5.83 0.25 1.54
N GLU A 112 -4.96 -0.10 2.47
CA GLU A 112 -5.05 -1.37 3.19
C GLU A 112 -5.53 -1.10 4.61
N THR A 113 -6.75 -1.54 4.91
CA THR A 113 -7.25 -1.58 6.29
C THR A 113 -6.80 -2.88 6.94
N TYR A 114 -6.22 -2.79 8.14
CA TYR A 114 -5.73 -3.95 8.87
C TYR A 114 -6.06 -3.84 10.37
N LEU A 115 -6.08 -4.99 11.06
CA LEU A 115 -6.18 -5.03 12.51
C LEU A 115 -4.81 -4.74 13.11
N ALA A 116 -4.69 -3.61 13.81
CA ALA A 116 -3.48 -3.26 14.53
C ALA A 116 -3.35 -4.10 15.82
N TYR A 117 -2.13 -4.17 16.36
CA TYR A 117 -1.83 -4.81 17.62
C TYR A 117 -2.87 -4.46 18.71
N SER A 118 -3.37 -5.46 19.45
CA SER A 118 -4.50 -5.40 20.40
C SER A 118 -5.90 -5.71 19.84
N HIS A 119 -6.09 -5.82 18.51
CA HIS A 119 -7.35 -6.23 17.84
C HIS A 119 -8.57 -5.30 18.05
N ILE A 120 -8.40 -4.14 18.68
CA ILE A 120 -9.53 -3.24 19.03
C ILE A 120 -9.73 -2.12 18.00
N ASN A 121 -8.68 -1.79 17.23
CA ASN A 121 -8.70 -0.68 16.29
C ASN A 121 -8.27 -1.14 14.90
N TYR A 122 -8.98 -0.65 13.89
CA TYR A 122 -8.52 -0.72 12.51
C TYR A 122 -7.51 0.39 12.25
N ALA A 123 -6.41 0.04 11.60
CA ALA A 123 -5.44 0.98 11.05
C ALA A 123 -5.47 0.92 9.52
N ILE A 124 -4.96 1.98 8.88
CA ILE A 124 -4.91 2.08 7.42
C ILE A 124 -3.49 2.41 7.01
N ASP A 125 -2.92 1.57 6.14
CA ASP A 125 -1.71 1.88 5.40
C ASP A 125 -2.05 2.35 4.00
N VAL A 126 -1.22 3.27 3.48
CA VAL A 126 -1.37 3.86 2.15
C VAL A 126 -0.09 3.62 1.36
N TRP A 127 -0.24 3.02 0.19
CA TRP A 127 0.86 2.80 -0.75
C TRP A 127 0.53 3.43 -2.09
N THR A 128 1.50 4.09 -2.72
CA THR A 128 1.29 4.79 -3.99
C THR A 128 2.29 4.30 -5.03
N GLN A 129 1.81 4.06 -6.25
CA GLN A 129 2.65 3.74 -7.39
C GLN A 129 2.30 4.65 -8.57
N THR A 130 3.21 5.54 -8.93
CA THR A 130 3.03 6.42 -10.09
C THR A 130 3.19 5.63 -11.39
N VAL A 131 2.25 5.85 -12.31
CA VAL A 131 2.16 5.29 -13.67
C VAL A 131 1.77 6.40 -14.65
N ASN A 132 1.90 6.13 -15.95
CA ASN A 132 1.54 7.08 -17.01
C ASN A 132 0.42 6.49 -17.88
N PHE A 133 -0.73 7.16 -17.96
CA PHE A 133 -1.82 6.77 -18.86
C PHE A 133 -1.68 7.44 -20.22
N VAL A 134 -1.87 6.67 -21.29
CA VAL A 134 -1.83 7.12 -22.70
C VAL A 134 -3.09 6.78 -23.47
#